data_AF-A0A1S3FJD1-F1
#
_entry.id   AF-A0A1S3FJD1-F1
#
_cell.length_a   1.000
_cell.length_b   1.000
_cell.length_c   1.000
_cell.angle_alpha   90.00
_cell.angle_beta   90.00
_cell.angle_gamma   90.00
#
_symmetry.space_group_name_H-M   'P 1'
#
loop_
_entity.id
_entity.type
_entity.pdbx_description
1 polymer ?
#
loop_
_entity_poly.entity_id
_entity_poly.type
_entity_poly.pdbx_seq_one_letter_code
_entity_poly.pdbx_strand_id
1 'polypeptide(L)'
;MSFRKVVRQSKFRHVFGQPVKNDQCYEDIRVSRVTWDSTFCAVNPKFLAVIVEASGGGAFMVLPLGKTGRIDKAYPTVCGHTGPVLDIDWCPHNDEVIASGSEDCTVMVWQIPENGLTSPLTEPVVVLEGHTKRVGIVTWHPTARNVLLSAGCDNVVLIWNVGTAEELYRLDSLHPDLIYNISWNRNGSLFCSACKDKSVRIIDPRRGTLVAEIEKAHEGARPMRAIFLADGKVFTTGFSRMSERQLALWDPENLQEPMALQELDSSNGALLPFYDPDTNVVYVCGKGDSSIRYFEITDESPFIHFLNTFTSKEPQRGMGSMPKRGLEVSKCEIARFYKLHERKCEPIVMTVPRKSDLFQDDLYPNTAGPEAALEAEEWVSGRDADPILISLREAYVPSKQRDLKVSRRNVLSDSRPTSAARPGTSTAASATADTAPSSSLVGAGEAGKLEEVVQELRRLRALVKEQGERIGRLEEQLGRLENGDA
;
A
#
# COMPACT_ATOMS: atom_id res chain seq x y z
N MET A 1 24.26 30.60 36.52
CA MET A 1 23.30 29.53 36.84
C MET A 1 23.31 28.54 35.68
N SER A 2 23.73 27.31 35.93
CA SER A 2 23.67 26.25 34.91
C SER A 2 22.20 25.98 34.60
N PHE A 3 21.76 26.31 33.38
CA PHE A 3 20.45 25.93 32.90
C PHE A 3 20.40 24.40 32.92
N ARG A 4 19.73 23.84 33.94
CA ARG A 4 19.34 22.43 33.93
C ARG A 4 18.45 22.27 32.71
N LYS A 5 19.02 21.71 31.64
CA LYS A 5 18.30 21.32 30.42
C LYS A 5 17.20 20.38 30.90
N VAL A 6 15.96 20.86 30.91
CA VAL A 6 14.80 20.04 31.30
C VAL A 6 14.77 18.90 30.27
N VAL A 7 15.12 17.70 30.71
CA VAL A 7 15.11 16.53 29.85
C VAL A 7 13.65 16.25 29.53
N ARG A 8 13.27 16.37 28.25
CA ARG A 8 11.94 16.03 27.77
C ARG A 8 11.58 14.63 28.27
N GLN A 9 10.42 14.50 28.89
CA GLN A 9 9.91 13.19 29.30
C GLN A 9 9.36 12.47 28.07
N SER A 10 10.02 11.38 27.69
CA SER A 10 9.56 10.47 26.65
C SER A 10 9.56 9.05 27.21
N LYS A 11 8.44 8.34 27.04
CA LYS A 11 8.33 6.93 27.39
C LYS A 11 9.22 6.04 26.52
N PHE A 12 9.66 6.54 25.36
CA PHE A 12 10.49 5.85 24.38
C PHE A 12 11.97 6.21 24.45
N ARG A 13 12.37 7.09 25.38
CA ARG A 13 13.75 7.56 25.54
C ARG A 13 14.78 6.44 25.64
N HIS A 14 14.39 5.32 26.23
CA HIS A 14 15.25 4.16 26.51
C HIS A 14 14.96 2.97 25.61
N VAL A 15 14.23 3.17 24.51
CA VAL A 15 14.11 2.13 23.47
C VAL A 15 15.51 1.72 23.02
N PHE A 16 15.73 0.42 22.90
CA PHE A 16 16.96 -0.15 22.39
C PHE A 16 16.65 -1.30 21.42
N GLY A 17 17.52 -1.45 20.43
CA GLY A 17 17.47 -2.56 19.47
C GLY A 17 18.39 -3.69 19.90
N GLN A 18 17.91 -4.93 19.85
CA GLN A 18 18.69 -6.12 20.13
C GLN A 18 18.55 -7.11 18.97
N PRO A 19 19.66 -7.51 18.31
CA PRO A 19 19.60 -8.57 17.31
C PRO A 19 19.28 -9.90 18.02
N VAL A 20 18.51 -10.74 17.36
CA VAL A 20 18.24 -12.09 17.85
C VAL A 20 19.51 -12.95 17.81
N LYS A 21 19.45 -14.11 18.46
CA LYS A 21 20.55 -15.09 18.41
C LYS A 21 20.64 -15.70 17.01
N ASN A 22 21.83 -16.19 16.63
CA ASN A 22 22.08 -16.73 15.28
C ASN A 22 21.15 -17.89 14.89
N ASP A 23 20.73 -18.73 15.84
CA ASP A 23 19.77 -19.82 15.63
C ASP A 23 18.35 -19.33 15.28
N GLN A 24 18.06 -18.06 15.55
CA GLN A 24 16.81 -17.37 15.22
C GLN A 24 16.93 -16.50 13.95
N CYS A 25 18.12 -16.43 13.36
CA CYS A 25 18.34 -15.81 12.05
C CYS A 25 17.97 -16.78 10.93
N TYR A 26 17.80 -16.26 9.71
CA TYR A 26 17.62 -17.07 8.50
C TYR A 26 18.89 -16.98 7.68
N GLU A 27 19.61 -18.08 7.54
CA GLU A 27 20.93 -18.14 6.91
C GLU A 27 20.89 -18.81 5.53
N ASP A 28 21.93 -18.55 4.73
CA ASP A 28 22.10 -19.06 3.35
C ASP A 28 21.04 -18.56 2.34
N ILE A 29 20.38 -17.42 2.62
CA ILE A 29 19.46 -16.75 1.69
C ILE A 29 20.23 -15.85 0.73
N ARG A 30 20.17 -16.10 -0.57
CA ARG A 30 20.79 -15.23 -1.60
C ARG A 30 19.93 -14.01 -1.90
N VAL A 31 20.09 -12.94 -1.12
CA VAL A 31 19.35 -11.69 -1.31
C VAL A 31 19.69 -11.05 -2.65
N SER A 32 18.68 -10.52 -3.33
CA SER A 32 18.83 -9.86 -4.63
C SER A 32 19.90 -8.74 -4.63
N ARG A 33 20.66 -8.67 -5.72
CA ARG A 33 21.67 -7.63 -6.00
C ARG A 33 21.16 -6.52 -6.92
N VAL A 34 19.89 -6.60 -7.33
CA VAL A 34 19.28 -5.58 -8.19
C VAL A 34 19.41 -4.21 -7.51
N THR A 35 19.79 -3.20 -8.27
CA THR A 35 19.90 -1.83 -7.76
C THR A 35 18.52 -1.19 -7.80
N TRP A 36 17.77 -1.33 -6.72
CA TRP A 36 16.44 -0.75 -6.55
C TRP A 36 16.25 -0.32 -5.10
N ASP A 37 15.49 0.73 -4.84
CA ASP A 37 15.39 1.36 -3.50
C ASP A 37 14.15 0.89 -2.70
N SER A 38 13.52 -0.22 -3.06
CA SER A 38 12.49 -0.88 -2.22
C SER A 38 13.13 -1.60 -1.03
N THR A 39 12.31 -2.13 -0.12
CA THR A 39 12.78 -2.81 1.10
C THR A 39 13.44 -4.16 0.85
N PHE A 40 13.15 -4.84 -0.27
CA PHE A 40 13.51 -6.23 -0.60
C PHE A 40 13.00 -7.30 0.39
N CYS A 41 12.26 -6.89 1.40
CA CYS A 41 11.84 -7.72 2.51
C CYS A 41 10.45 -7.27 2.94
N ALA A 42 9.50 -8.19 2.96
CA ALA A 42 8.17 -7.98 3.48
C ALA A 42 7.87 -9.08 4.49
N VAL A 43 7.31 -8.74 5.64
CA VAL A 43 7.04 -9.69 6.71
C VAL A 43 5.65 -9.45 7.28
N ASN A 44 4.98 -10.52 7.66
CA ASN A 44 3.72 -10.48 8.38
C ASN A 44 3.76 -11.47 9.56
N PRO A 45 2.68 -11.62 10.36
CA PRO A 45 2.69 -12.51 11.52
C PRO A 45 2.88 -14.01 11.21
N LYS A 46 2.78 -14.45 9.95
CA LYS A 46 2.96 -15.86 9.55
C LYS A 46 4.26 -16.11 8.78
N PHE A 47 4.65 -15.18 7.91
CA PHE A 47 5.68 -15.40 6.90
C PHE A 47 6.68 -14.23 6.79
N LEU A 48 7.90 -14.60 6.45
CA LEU A 48 8.96 -13.72 5.95
C LEU A 48 9.07 -13.92 4.43
N ALA A 49 8.96 -12.84 3.66
CA ALA A 49 9.23 -12.83 2.22
C ALA A 49 10.50 -12.00 1.91
N VAL A 50 11.39 -12.56 1.09
CA VAL A 50 12.67 -11.95 0.71
C VAL A 50 12.86 -12.05 -0.80
N ILE A 51 13.15 -10.94 -1.47
CA ILE A 51 13.50 -10.96 -2.89
C ILE A 51 14.90 -11.57 -3.05
N VAL A 52 15.01 -12.64 -3.83
CA VAL A 52 16.24 -13.42 -3.98
C VAL A 52 16.79 -13.34 -5.40
N GLU A 53 18.06 -13.69 -5.55
CA GLU A 53 18.66 -13.88 -6.87
C GLU A 53 18.01 -15.07 -7.60
N ALA A 54 17.61 -14.84 -8.85
CA ALA A 54 17.15 -15.88 -9.77
C ALA A 54 18.12 -15.99 -10.96
N SER A 55 18.41 -17.21 -11.41
CA SER A 55 19.27 -17.46 -12.59
C SER A 55 18.57 -17.15 -13.93
N GLY A 56 17.26 -16.95 -13.90
CA GLY A 56 16.43 -16.51 -15.02
C GLY A 56 15.06 -16.08 -14.50
N GLY A 57 14.53 -14.96 -15.00
CA GLY A 57 13.29 -14.36 -14.50
C GLY A 57 13.45 -13.64 -13.15
N GLY A 58 12.36 -13.59 -12.38
CA GLY A 58 12.32 -13.02 -11.03
C GLY A 58 11.77 -13.99 -10.01
N ALA A 59 12.34 -13.98 -8.81
CA ALA A 59 11.89 -14.83 -7.72
C ALA A 59 11.99 -14.14 -6.37
N PHE A 60 11.12 -14.55 -5.46
CA PHE A 60 11.23 -14.24 -4.03
C PHE A 60 10.97 -15.50 -3.21
N MET A 61 11.58 -15.58 -2.04
CA MET A 61 11.44 -16.70 -1.11
C MET A 61 10.40 -16.35 -0.05
N VAL A 62 9.56 -17.31 0.33
CA VAL A 62 8.60 -17.17 1.43
C VAL A 62 8.83 -18.26 2.47
N LEU A 63 9.12 -17.85 3.70
CA LEU A 63 9.50 -18.70 4.83
C LEU A 63 8.49 -18.51 5.95
N PRO A 64 7.91 -19.59 6.52
CA PRO A 64 7.22 -19.50 7.81
C PRO A 64 8.16 -18.91 8.87
N LEU A 65 7.66 -18.05 9.75
CA LEU A 65 8.51 -17.38 10.76
C LEU A 65 9.27 -18.34 11.69
N GLY A 66 8.71 -19.54 11.92
CA GLY A 66 9.36 -20.58 12.72
C GLY A 66 10.50 -21.32 12.01
N LYS A 67 10.68 -21.13 10.70
CA LYS A 67 11.69 -21.80 9.89
C LYS A 67 13.02 -21.02 9.92
N THR A 68 13.61 -20.89 11.11
CA THR A 68 14.91 -20.23 11.30
C THR A 68 16.08 -21.20 11.10
N GLY A 69 17.30 -20.67 11.14
CA GLY A 69 18.55 -21.37 10.89
C GLY A 69 18.90 -21.40 9.40
N ARG A 70 19.67 -22.41 9.01
CA ARG A 70 20.17 -22.57 7.65
C ARG A 70 19.05 -22.99 6.69
N ILE A 71 18.78 -22.18 5.68
CA ILE A 71 17.81 -22.49 4.64
C ILE A 71 18.48 -23.30 3.53
N ASP A 72 17.81 -24.38 3.10
CA ASP A 72 18.33 -25.23 2.02
C ASP A 72 18.37 -24.46 0.70
N LYS A 73 19.42 -24.66 -0.11
CA LYS A 73 19.60 -23.98 -1.40
C LYS A 73 18.51 -24.34 -2.42
N ALA A 74 17.90 -25.50 -2.28
CA ALA A 74 16.79 -25.99 -3.10
C ALA A 74 15.41 -25.69 -2.47
N TYR A 75 15.35 -24.89 -1.39
CA TYR A 75 14.08 -24.46 -0.82
C TYR A 75 13.23 -23.74 -1.89
N PRO A 76 11.95 -24.11 -2.06
CA PRO A 76 11.10 -23.57 -3.10
C PRO A 76 10.91 -22.05 -2.98
N THR A 77 10.84 -21.40 -4.13
CA THR A 77 10.58 -19.96 -4.26
C THR A 77 9.27 -19.71 -4.98
N VAL A 78 8.77 -18.49 -4.90
CA VAL A 78 7.73 -17.98 -5.80
C VAL A 78 8.43 -17.49 -7.07
N CYS A 79 8.07 -18.06 -8.22
CA CYS A 79 8.77 -17.87 -9.48
C CYS A 79 7.82 -18.01 -10.69
N GLY A 80 7.05 -16.95 -10.98
CA GLY A 80 6.32 -16.80 -12.26
C GLY A 80 6.70 -15.55 -13.06
N HIS A 81 7.43 -14.61 -12.46
CA HIS A 81 7.90 -13.42 -13.14
C HIS A 81 9.00 -13.72 -14.17
N THR A 82 8.93 -13.05 -15.31
CA THR A 82 9.90 -13.19 -16.42
C THR A 82 11.06 -12.19 -16.34
N GLY A 83 10.99 -11.24 -15.41
CA GLY A 83 12.06 -10.30 -15.07
C GLY A 83 12.23 -10.19 -13.54
N PRO A 84 13.32 -9.56 -13.05
CA PRO A 84 13.57 -9.40 -11.63
C PRO A 84 12.39 -8.77 -10.87
N VAL A 85 12.07 -9.32 -9.69
CA VAL A 85 11.11 -8.72 -8.77
C VAL A 85 11.75 -7.51 -8.11
N LEU A 86 11.03 -6.39 -8.13
CA LEU A 86 11.50 -5.10 -7.63
C LEU A 86 10.87 -4.75 -6.29
N ASP A 87 9.63 -5.17 -6.04
CA ASP A 87 8.92 -4.86 -4.80
C ASP A 87 7.94 -5.96 -4.42
N ILE A 88 7.69 -6.11 -3.13
CA ILE A 88 6.77 -7.11 -2.57
C ILE A 88 6.03 -6.52 -1.36
N ASP A 89 4.72 -6.77 -1.26
CA ASP A 89 3.92 -6.28 -0.14
C ASP A 89 2.83 -7.29 0.28
N TRP A 90 2.72 -7.53 1.58
CA TRP A 90 1.73 -8.45 2.14
C TRP A 90 0.37 -7.75 2.24
N CYS A 91 -0.70 -8.47 1.91
CA CYS A 91 -2.05 -7.96 2.08
C CYS A 91 -2.33 -7.71 3.58
N PRO A 92 -2.73 -6.50 3.99
CA PRO A 92 -3.00 -6.19 5.39
C PRO A 92 -4.19 -6.97 5.93
N HIS A 93 -5.09 -7.43 5.04
CA HIS A 93 -6.33 -8.12 5.39
C HIS A 93 -6.28 -9.64 5.21
N ASN A 94 -5.18 -10.19 4.70
CA ASN A 94 -4.98 -11.64 4.54
C ASN A 94 -3.50 -12.00 4.62
N ASP A 95 -3.12 -12.69 5.71
CA ASP A 95 -1.72 -13.02 6.00
C ASP A 95 -1.13 -14.09 5.05
N GLU A 96 -1.92 -14.64 4.13
CA GLU A 96 -1.46 -15.61 3.12
C GLU A 96 -1.40 -15.00 1.71
N VAL A 97 -1.75 -13.73 1.53
CA VAL A 97 -1.74 -13.07 0.22
C VAL A 97 -0.61 -12.05 0.14
N ILE A 98 0.20 -12.15 -0.91
CA ILE A 98 1.30 -11.20 -1.19
C ILE A 98 1.23 -10.73 -2.65
N ALA A 99 1.52 -9.45 -2.88
CA ALA A 99 1.68 -8.88 -4.22
C ALA A 99 3.17 -8.70 -4.55
N SER A 100 3.53 -8.82 -5.82
CA SER A 100 4.89 -8.55 -6.32
C SER A 100 4.86 -7.72 -7.60
N GLY A 101 5.73 -6.70 -7.67
CA GLY A 101 5.99 -5.90 -8.87
C GLY A 101 7.34 -6.25 -9.49
N SER A 102 7.42 -6.24 -10.82
CA SER A 102 8.56 -6.79 -11.56
C SER A 102 9.04 -5.94 -12.74
N GLU A 103 10.27 -6.19 -13.18
CA GLU A 103 10.83 -5.67 -14.43
C GLU A 103 10.09 -6.13 -15.69
N ASP A 104 9.31 -7.20 -15.61
CA ASP A 104 8.45 -7.66 -16.70
C ASP A 104 7.18 -6.81 -16.91
N CYS A 105 7.05 -5.70 -16.20
CA CYS A 105 5.94 -4.74 -16.28
C CYS A 105 4.60 -5.27 -15.70
N THR A 106 4.60 -6.44 -15.07
CA THR A 106 3.40 -7.02 -14.44
C THR A 106 3.42 -6.85 -12.93
N VAL A 107 2.21 -6.86 -12.34
CA VAL A 107 2.02 -7.13 -10.91
C VAL A 107 1.35 -8.48 -10.78
N MET A 108 1.91 -9.35 -9.94
CA MET A 108 1.34 -10.67 -9.65
C MET A 108 0.90 -10.75 -8.20
N VAL A 109 -0.25 -11.38 -7.95
CA VAL A 109 -0.77 -11.65 -6.60
C VAL A 109 -0.77 -13.15 -6.35
N TRP A 110 -0.26 -13.54 -5.18
CA TRP A 110 0.03 -14.93 -4.83
C TRP A 110 -0.72 -15.32 -3.56
N GLN A 111 -1.28 -16.52 -3.55
CA GLN A 111 -1.77 -17.19 -2.33
C GLN A 111 -0.68 -18.14 -1.86
N ILE A 112 -0.17 -17.89 -0.66
CA ILE A 112 0.85 -18.72 -0.01
C ILE A 112 0.13 -19.81 0.80
N PRO A 113 0.53 -21.09 0.65
CA PRO A 113 -0.01 -22.15 1.49
C PRO A 113 0.27 -21.90 2.97
N GLU A 114 -0.68 -22.24 3.85
CA GLU A 114 -0.60 -21.99 5.30
C GLU A 114 0.72 -22.49 5.94
N ASN A 115 1.23 -23.64 5.48
CA ASN A 115 2.45 -24.26 6.00
C ASN A 115 3.73 -23.82 5.26
N GLY A 116 3.65 -22.80 4.42
CA GLY A 116 4.72 -22.37 3.51
C GLY A 116 4.81 -23.22 2.25
N LEU A 117 5.85 -22.96 1.46
CA LEU A 117 6.04 -23.58 0.15
C LEU A 117 6.61 -25.01 0.26
N THR A 118 5.96 -25.97 -0.41
CA THR A 118 6.46 -27.35 -0.57
C THR A 118 7.05 -27.61 -1.95
N SER A 119 6.65 -26.82 -2.94
CA SER A 119 7.14 -26.82 -4.32
C SER A 119 7.23 -25.38 -4.81
N PRO A 120 8.02 -25.08 -5.86
CA PRO A 120 8.04 -23.75 -6.45
C PRO A 120 6.62 -23.31 -6.84
N LEU A 121 6.27 -22.06 -6.50
CA LEU A 121 4.96 -21.47 -6.83
C LEU A 121 5.12 -20.63 -8.10
N THR A 122 4.65 -21.14 -9.23
CA THR A 122 4.81 -20.51 -10.55
C THR A 122 3.57 -19.80 -11.04
N GLU A 123 2.39 -20.25 -10.60
CA GLU A 123 1.10 -19.73 -11.03
C GLU A 123 0.57 -18.72 -9.99
N PRO A 124 0.44 -17.43 -10.35
CA PRO A 124 -0.20 -16.44 -9.50
C PRO A 124 -1.73 -16.60 -9.52
N VAL A 125 -2.38 -16.09 -8.48
CA VAL A 125 -3.85 -16.01 -8.39
C VAL A 125 -4.38 -14.97 -9.38
N VAL A 126 -3.66 -13.85 -9.54
CA VAL A 126 -3.97 -12.79 -10.49
C VAL A 126 -2.68 -12.26 -11.11
N VAL A 127 -2.72 -12.01 -12.41
CA VAL A 127 -1.75 -11.17 -13.13
C VAL A 127 -2.46 -9.88 -13.51
N LEU A 128 -1.90 -8.75 -13.10
CA LEU A 128 -2.38 -7.41 -13.40
C LEU A 128 -1.45 -6.79 -14.45
N GLU A 129 -2.00 -6.57 -15.64
CA GLU A 129 -1.29 -6.06 -16.80
C GLU A 129 -1.83 -4.66 -17.13
N GLY A 130 -0.93 -3.68 -17.22
CA GLY A 130 -1.33 -2.31 -17.53
C GLY A 130 -0.18 -1.30 -17.55
N HIS A 131 0.90 -1.58 -16.83
CA HIS A 131 2.14 -0.81 -16.95
C HIS A 131 2.91 -1.17 -18.22
N THR A 132 3.59 -0.19 -18.79
CA THR A 132 4.39 -0.32 -20.02
C THR A 132 5.89 -0.39 -19.74
N LYS A 133 6.29 -0.20 -18.49
CA LYS A 133 7.67 -0.30 -17.98
C LYS A 133 7.66 -1.01 -16.63
N ARG A 134 8.86 -1.35 -16.14
CA ARG A 134 9.06 -2.05 -14.86
C ARG A 134 8.22 -1.45 -13.72
N VAL A 135 7.59 -2.32 -12.94
CA VAL A 135 6.78 -1.95 -11.77
C VAL A 135 7.63 -2.13 -10.53
N GLY A 136 7.88 -1.03 -9.82
CA GLY A 136 8.81 -1.04 -8.70
C GLY A 136 8.22 -0.56 -7.38
N ILE A 137 6.91 -0.30 -7.35
CA ILE A 137 6.15 0.10 -6.17
C ILE A 137 4.84 -0.69 -6.20
N VAL A 138 4.58 -1.48 -5.16
CA VAL A 138 3.28 -2.10 -4.88
C VAL A 138 2.88 -1.82 -3.44
N THR A 139 1.65 -1.38 -3.21
CA THR A 139 1.16 -1.14 -1.84
C THR A 139 -0.33 -1.40 -1.73
N TRP A 140 -0.70 -2.25 -0.78
CA TRP A 140 -2.10 -2.55 -0.51
C TRP A 140 -2.81 -1.36 0.13
N HIS A 141 -4.09 -1.22 -0.20
CA HIS A 141 -4.93 -0.23 0.46
C HIS A 141 -5.16 -0.61 1.94
N PRO A 142 -5.09 0.34 2.89
CA PRO A 142 -5.12 0.02 4.32
C PRO A 142 -6.49 -0.45 4.82
N THR A 143 -7.59 -0.01 4.21
CA THR A 143 -8.95 -0.23 4.75
C THR A 143 -9.93 -0.93 3.81
N ALA A 144 -9.89 -0.65 2.50
CA ALA A 144 -10.67 -1.33 1.48
C ALA A 144 -10.10 -2.71 1.08
N ARG A 145 -10.96 -3.73 1.06
CA ARG A 145 -10.60 -5.09 0.68
C ARG A 145 -10.21 -5.18 -0.79
N ASN A 146 -9.17 -5.98 -1.09
CA ASN A 146 -8.70 -6.30 -2.44
C ASN A 146 -8.24 -5.10 -3.29
N VAL A 147 -8.17 -3.89 -2.73
CA VAL A 147 -7.65 -2.72 -3.44
C VAL A 147 -6.14 -2.70 -3.33
N LEU A 148 -5.46 -2.68 -4.48
CA LEU A 148 -4.00 -2.67 -4.59
C LEU A 148 -3.58 -1.49 -5.47
N LEU A 149 -2.55 -0.76 -5.05
CA LEU A 149 -1.92 0.28 -5.84
C LEU A 149 -0.59 -0.24 -6.40
N SER A 150 -0.31 0.09 -7.66
CA SER A 150 1.01 -0.09 -8.28
C SER A 150 1.48 1.18 -8.98
N ALA A 151 2.80 1.38 -9.01
CA ALA A 151 3.41 2.44 -9.81
C ALA A 151 4.65 1.94 -10.55
N GLY A 152 4.74 2.33 -11.82
CA GLY A 152 5.78 1.89 -12.75
C GLY A 152 6.75 3.01 -13.14
N CYS A 153 7.85 2.63 -13.79
CA CYS A 153 8.79 3.57 -14.42
C CYS A 153 8.23 4.26 -15.68
N ASP A 154 6.97 3.97 -16.02
CA ASP A 154 6.15 4.73 -16.96
C ASP A 154 5.51 5.97 -16.32
N ASN A 155 5.78 6.19 -15.02
CA ASN A 155 5.26 7.30 -14.21
C ASN A 155 3.74 7.27 -14.07
N VAL A 156 3.14 6.11 -14.30
CA VAL A 156 1.70 5.87 -14.12
C VAL A 156 1.48 5.26 -12.74
N VAL A 157 0.41 5.68 -12.08
CA VAL A 157 -0.15 4.99 -10.90
C VAL A 157 -1.43 4.28 -11.32
N LEU A 158 -1.50 2.97 -11.06
CA LEU A 158 -2.69 2.15 -11.31
C LEU A 158 -3.24 1.64 -9.98
N ILE A 159 -4.56 1.66 -9.84
CA ILE A 159 -5.27 1.11 -8.70
C ILE A 159 -6.17 -0.01 -9.21
N TRP A 160 -6.10 -1.15 -8.54
CA TRP A 160 -6.69 -2.40 -8.98
C TRP A 160 -7.69 -2.93 -7.96
N ASN A 161 -8.73 -3.58 -8.45
CA ASN A 161 -9.49 -4.55 -7.66
C ASN A 161 -8.94 -5.95 -7.97
N VAL A 162 -8.18 -6.50 -7.04
CA VAL A 162 -7.58 -7.83 -7.18
C VAL A 162 -8.65 -8.94 -7.22
N GLY A 163 -9.81 -8.74 -6.60
CA GLY A 163 -10.89 -9.72 -6.62
C GLY A 163 -11.57 -9.85 -7.98
N THR A 164 -11.53 -8.83 -8.82
CA THR A 164 -12.09 -8.85 -10.18
C THR A 164 -11.04 -8.80 -11.29
N ALA A 165 -9.78 -8.54 -10.93
CA ALA A 165 -8.68 -8.20 -11.83
C ALA A 165 -8.99 -6.97 -12.72
N GLU A 166 -9.83 -6.06 -12.23
CA GLU A 166 -10.19 -4.83 -12.93
C GLU A 166 -9.27 -3.67 -12.50
N GLU A 167 -8.92 -2.82 -13.45
CA GLU A 167 -8.33 -1.52 -13.19
C GLU A 167 -9.44 -0.56 -12.73
N LEU A 168 -9.33 -0.08 -11.49
CA LEU A 168 -10.26 0.89 -10.91
C LEU A 168 -9.94 2.32 -11.33
N TYR A 169 -8.66 2.69 -11.27
CA TYR A 169 -8.19 4.04 -11.60
C TYR A 169 -6.82 4.00 -12.27
N ARG A 170 -6.63 4.85 -13.28
CA ARG A 170 -5.35 5.15 -13.93
C ARG A 170 -5.03 6.63 -13.76
N LEU A 171 -3.84 6.92 -13.20
CA LEU A 171 -3.32 8.26 -13.02
C LEU A 171 -2.00 8.36 -13.80
N ASP A 172 -2.06 8.89 -15.03
CA ASP A 172 -0.95 8.93 -15.98
C ASP A 172 -0.40 10.34 -16.27
N SER A 173 -1.08 11.37 -15.78
CA SER A 173 -0.72 12.78 -16.04
C SER A 173 -0.20 13.54 -14.83
N LEU A 174 -0.18 12.93 -13.63
CA LEU A 174 0.16 13.63 -12.39
C LEU A 174 1.67 13.67 -12.09
N HIS A 175 2.46 12.81 -12.72
CA HIS A 175 3.89 12.64 -12.44
C HIS A 175 4.73 12.82 -13.71
N PRO A 176 5.48 13.92 -13.85
CA PRO A 176 6.28 14.19 -15.05
C PRO A 176 7.59 13.37 -15.11
N ASP A 177 8.05 12.82 -13.99
CA ASP A 177 9.28 12.01 -13.89
C ASP A 177 9.06 10.84 -12.90
N LEU A 178 10.10 10.03 -12.70
CA LEU A 178 10.08 8.81 -11.91
C LEU A 178 9.46 9.00 -10.52
N ILE A 179 8.53 8.11 -10.18
CA ILE A 179 7.93 8.02 -8.86
C ILE A 179 8.87 7.20 -7.97
N TYR A 180 9.31 7.79 -6.86
CA TYR A 180 10.26 7.18 -5.94
C TYR A 180 9.59 6.31 -4.88
N ASN A 181 8.45 6.75 -4.34
CA ASN A 181 7.58 5.94 -3.48
C ASN A 181 6.16 6.52 -3.46
N ILE A 182 5.22 5.71 -2.99
CA ILE A 182 3.85 6.09 -2.66
C ILE A 182 3.54 5.59 -1.24
N SER A 183 2.71 6.32 -0.50
CA SER A 183 2.20 5.92 0.81
C SER A 183 0.75 6.33 0.93
N TRP A 184 -0.13 5.39 1.27
CA TRP A 184 -1.51 5.68 1.68
C TRP A 184 -1.55 6.47 2.99
N ASN A 185 -2.56 7.32 3.16
CA ASN A 185 -2.92 7.84 4.47
C ASN A 185 -3.69 6.79 5.29
N ARG A 186 -3.96 7.08 6.56
CA ARG A 186 -4.51 6.10 7.53
C ARG A 186 -5.81 5.41 7.07
N ASN A 187 -6.71 6.14 6.44
CA ASN A 187 -8.01 5.62 5.99
C ASN A 187 -8.05 5.24 4.50
N GLY A 188 -6.97 5.48 3.75
CA GLY A 188 -6.88 5.21 2.31
C GLY A 188 -7.67 6.17 1.41
N SER A 189 -8.10 7.32 1.93
CA SER A 189 -8.76 8.35 1.12
C SER A 189 -7.79 9.09 0.20
N LEU A 190 -6.51 9.22 0.62
CA LEU A 190 -5.45 9.93 -0.10
C LEU A 190 -4.17 9.09 -0.11
N PHE A 191 -3.30 9.34 -1.07
CA PHE A 191 -1.90 8.90 -0.99
C PHE A 191 -0.95 10.08 -1.21
N CYS A 192 0.23 10.00 -0.62
CA CYS A 192 1.33 10.90 -0.92
C CYS A 192 2.35 10.19 -1.80
N SER A 193 2.98 10.93 -2.71
CA SER A 193 3.98 10.40 -3.64
C SER A 193 5.20 11.31 -3.68
N ALA A 194 6.39 10.72 -3.67
CA ALA A 194 7.65 11.43 -3.91
C ALA A 194 8.10 11.24 -5.35
N CYS A 195 8.45 12.32 -6.05
CA CYS A 195 8.84 12.28 -7.46
C CYS A 195 10.24 12.83 -7.69
N LYS A 196 10.87 12.39 -8.79
CA LYS A 196 12.21 12.80 -9.22
C LYS A 196 12.31 14.27 -9.65
N ASP A 197 11.18 14.90 -9.95
CA ASP A 197 11.08 16.36 -10.13
C ASP A 197 11.27 17.16 -8.83
N LYS A 198 11.48 16.47 -7.71
CA LYS A 198 11.66 16.98 -6.34
C LYS A 198 10.37 17.42 -5.64
N SER A 199 9.22 17.17 -6.24
CA SER A 199 7.93 17.44 -5.61
C SER A 199 7.42 16.25 -4.81
N VAL A 200 6.72 16.55 -3.71
CA VAL A 200 5.88 15.58 -3.01
C VAL A 200 4.42 15.97 -3.24
N ARG A 201 3.60 15.03 -3.73
CA ARG A 201 2.21 15.28 -4.11
C ARG A 201 1.25 14.50 -3.24
N ILE A 202 0.24 15.17 -2.71
CA ILE A 202 -0.92 14.58 -2.02
C ILE A 202 -2.06 14.49 -3.03
N ILE A 203 -2.55 13.28 -3.28
CA ILE A 203 -3.47 12.99 -4.38
C ILE A 203 -4.71 12.28 -3.85
N ASP A 204 -5.88 12.70 -4.34
CA ASP A 204 -7.12 11.92 -4.25
C ASP A 204 -7.19 11.00 -5.47
N PRO A 205 -6.99 9.68 -5.28
CA PRO A 205 -6.98 8.73 -6.38
C PRO A 205 -8.32 8.58 -7.08
N ARG A 206 -9.44 8.71 -6.35
CA ARG A 206 -10.79 8.45 -6.89
C ARG A 206 -11.23 9.59 -7.80
N ARG A 207 -10.79 10.80 -7.48
CA ARG A 207 -11.04 12.00 -8.27
C ARG A 207 -9.98 12.23 -9.34
N GLY A 208 -8.81 11.59 -9.21
CA GLY A 208 -7.65 11.84 -10.06
C GLY A 208 -7.09 13.24 -9.90
N THR A 209 -7.28 13.87 -8.74
CA THR A 209 -6.92 15.27 -8.51
C THR A 209 -5.75 15.40 -7.55
N LEU A 210 -4.82 16.30 -7.89
CA LEU A 210 -3.81 16.80 -6.98
C LEU A 210 -4.49 17.67 -5.91
N VAL A 211 -4.41 17.26 -4.65
CA VAL A 211 -4.97 18.00 -3.50
C VAL A 211 -3.98 19.04 -3.02
N ALA A 212 -2.71 18.66 -2.90
CA ALA A 212 -1.64 19.56 -2.48
C ALA A 212 -0.28 19.12 -3.01
N GLU A 213 0.65 20.06 -3.15
CA GLU A 213 2.01 19.82 -3.63
C GLU A 213 3.03 20.57 -2.78
N ILE A 214 4.08 19.85 -2.38
CA ILE A 214 5.29 20.40 -1.75
C ILE A 214 6.33 20.49 -2.87
N GLU A 215 6.53 21.68 -3.42
CA GLU A 215 7.55 21.92 -4.42
C GLU A 215 8.94 21.90 -3.77
N LYS A 216 9.87 21.14 -4.36
CA LYS A 216 11.27 21.05 -3.89
C LYS A 216 11.36 20.69 -2.40
N ALA A 217 10.63 19.66 -1.96
CA ALA A 217 10.66 19.17 -0.58
C ALA A 217 12.10 18.93 -0.06
N HIS A 218 13.00 18.54 -0.96
CA HIS A 218 14.44 18.53 -0.72
C HIS A 218 15.19 19.07 -1.94
N GLU A 219 16.26 19.83 -1.74
CA GLU A 219 17.01 20.46 -2.85
C GLU A 219 17.94 19.50 -3.60
N GLY A 220 18.32 18.38 -2.97
CA GLY A 220 19.22 17.38 -3.52
C GLY A 220 18.67 16.67 -4.75
N ALA A 221 19.56 16.03 -5.52
CA ALA A 221 19.21 15.29 -6.74
C ALA A 221 18.94 13.80 -6.51
N ARG A 222 19.19 13.30 -5.28
CA ARG A 222 19.07 11.89 -4.93
C ARG A 222 17.62 11.53 -4.58
N PRO A 223 17.26 10.23 -4.62
CA PRO A 223 15.91 9.78 -4.29
C PRO A 223 15.46 10.24 -2.91
N MET A 224 14.20 10.64 -2.82
CA MET A 224 13.54 10.96 -1.55
C MET A 224 12.41 9.97 -1.26
N ARG A 225 11.90 10.02 -0.04
CA ARG A 225 10.72 9.29 0.40
C ARG A 225 9.74 10.23 1.07
N ALA A 226 8.45 9.98 0.92
CA ALA A 226 7.38 10.66 1.62
C ALA A 226 6.38 9.65 2.17
N ILE A 227 6.02 9.77 3.45
CA ILE A 227 5.00 8.95 4.09
C ILE A 227 4.01 9.82 4.85
N PHE A 228 2.78 9.35 4.97
CA PHE A 228 1.81 9.96 5.87
C PHE A 228 2.07 9.55 7.32
N LEU A 229 1.80 10.48 8.23
CA LEU A 229 1.69 10.24 9.66
C LEU A 229 0.22 10.04 10.06
N ALA A 230 -0.02 9.59 11.28
CA ALA A 230 -1.36 9.23 11.76
C ALA A 230 -2.33 10.43 11.81
N ASP A 231 -1.79 11.63 11.97
CA ASP A 231 -2.51 12.91 12.03
C ASP A 231 -2.68 13.58 10.66
N GLY A 232 -2.23 12.93 9.58
CA GLY A 232 -2.28 13.46 8.22
C GLY A 232 -1.07 14.29 7.81
N LYS A 233 -0.13 14.59 8.73
CA LYS A 233 1.14 15.25 8.36
C LYS A 233 1.96 14.37 7.43
N VAL A 234 2.86 15.00 6.67
CA VAL A 234 3.76 14.28 5.75
C VAL A 234 5.18 14.31 6.29
N PHE A 235 5.79 13.14 6.45
CA PHE A 235 7.18 13.00 6.81
C PHE A 235 8.00 12.63 5.58
N THR A 236 9.07 13.38 5.32
CA THR A 236 9.95 13.15 4.17
C THR A 236 11.38 12.86 4.59
N THR A 237 12.04 12.01 3.82
CA THR A 237 13.48 11.82 3.89
C THR A 237 14.08 12.12 2.54
N GLY A 238 15.13 12.91 2.48
CA GLY A 238 15.77 13.28 1.22
C GLY A 238 17.18 13.77 1.42
N PHE A 239 17.63 14.65 0.54
CA PHE A 239 19.00 15.14 0.54
C PHE A 239 19.06 16.65 0.37
N SER A 240 19.99 17.29 1.08
CA SER A 240 20.36 18.68 0.86
C SER A 240 21.02 18.84 -0.51
N ARG A 241 21.17 20.09 -0.97
CA ARG A 241 21.96 20.41 -2.16
C ARG A 241 23.40 19.91 -2.06
N MET A 242 23.95 19.88 -0.84
CA MET A 242 25.30 19.39 -0.55
C MET A 242 25.34 17.86 -0.33
N SER A 243 24.25 17.14 -0.63
CA SER A 243 24.10 15.70 -0.45
C SER A 243 24.13 15.21 1.00
N GLU A 244 23.70 16.03 1.96
CA GLU A 244 23.44 15.57 3.33
C GLU A 244 22.04 14.99 3.42
N ARG A 245 21.89 13.85 4.09
CA ARG A 245 20.58 13.25 4.36
C ARG A 245 19.79 14.13 5.30
N GLN A 246 18.54 14.38 4.93
CA GLN A 246 17.62 15.26 5.64
C GLN A 246 16.33 14.52 6.00
N LEU A 247 15.77 14.87 7.15
CA LEU A 247 14.42 14.54 7.57
C LEU A 247 13.62 15.83 7.59
N ALA A 248 12.40 15.83 7.05
CA ALA A 248 11.50 16.96 7.17
C ALA A 248 10.09 16.52 7.54
N LEU A 249 9.41 17.39 8.29
CA LEU A 249 8.00 17.24 8.68
C LEU A 249 7.21 18.39 8.07
N TRP A 250 6.10 18.06 7.42
CA TRP A 250 5.27 19.00 6.68
C TRP A 250 3.83 18.96 7.17
N ASP A 251 3.25 20.15 7.30
CA ASP A 251 1.83 20.32 7.57
C ASP A 251 1.08 20.49 6.24
N PRO A 252 0.11 19.62 5.89
CA PRO A 252 -0.75 19.80 4.71
C PRO A 252 -1.42 21.17 4.62
N GLU A 253 -1.67 21.83 5.75
CA GLU A 253 -2.26 23.17 5.78
C GLU A 253 -1.26 24.27 5.39
N ASN A 254 0.04 24.04 5.58
CA ASN A 254 1.10 24.97 5.23
C ASN A 254 2.33 24.26 4.64
N LEU A 255 2.36 24.16 3.31
CA LEU A 255 3.39 23.43 2.56
C LEU A 255 4.53 24.31 2.04
N GLN A 256 4.55 25.61 2.36
CA GLN A 256 5.61 26.52 1.90
C GLN A 256 6.95 26.26 2.59
N GLU A 257 6.91 25.93 3.88
CA GLU A 257 8.09 25.64 4.69
C GLU A 257 7.85 24.41 5.57
N PRO A 258 8.89 23.58 5.80
CA PRO A 258 8.75 22.44 6.69
C PRO A 258 8.61 22.89 8.14
N MET A 259 7.74 22.23 8.91
CA MET A 259 7.61 22.43 10.36
C MET A 259 8.93 22.15 11.09
N ALA A 260 9.66 21.15 10.60
CA ALA A 260 10.98 20.78 11.08
C ALA A 260 11.81 20.26 9.92
N LEU A 261 13.07 20.67 9.86
CA LEU A 261 14.08 20.13 8.96
C LEU A 261 15.31 19.77 9.79
N GLN A 262 15.70 18.50 9.75
CA GLN A 262 16.85 17.99 10.48
C GLN A 262 17.85 17.33 9.52
N GLU A 263 19.09 17.80 9.54
CA GLU A 263 20.21 17.19 8.83
C GLU A 263 20.82 16.05 9.66
N LEU A 264 21.23 14.99 8.98
CA LEU A 264 21.72 13.76 9.60
C LEU A 264 23.21 13.52 9.36
N ASP A 265 23.59 13.18 8.13
CA ASP A 265 24.96 12.88 7.73
C ASP A 265 25.09 12.94 6.20
N SER A 266 26.30 12.81 5.67
CA SER A 266 26.58 12.87 4.21
C SER A 266 26.65 11.49 3.53
N SER A 267 25.92 10.48 4.04
CA SER A 267 25.92 9.15 3.44
C SER A 267 25.08 9.11 2.16
N ASN A 268 25.38 8.15 1.27
CA ASN A 268 24.79 8.10 -0.07
C ASN A 268 23.41 7.40 -0.15
N GLY A 269 23.09 6.51 0.79
CA GLY A 269 21.91 5.66 0.74
C GLY A 269 20.63 6.44 1.04
N ALA A 270 19.62 6.32 0.18
CA ALA A 270 18.29 6.86 0.43
C ALA A 270 17.70 6.23 1.71
N LEU A 271 17.20 7.06 2.61
CA LEU A 271 16.59 6.59 3.86
C LEU A 271 15.18 6.06 3.57
N LEU A 272 14.87 4.93 4.17
CA LEU A 272 13.53 4.35 4.18
C LEU A 272 12.89 4.67 5.53
N PRO A 273 11.81 5.48 5.57
CA PRO A 273 11.08 5.75 6.80
C PRO A 273 10.07 4.64 7.09
N PHE A 274 10.13 4.10 8.31
CA PHE A 274 9.15 3.16 8.87
C PHE A 274 8.48 3.84 10.04
N TYR A 275 7.24 4.27 9.86
CA TYR A 275 6.47 4.98 10.88
C TYR A 275 5.52 4.04 11.62
N ASP A 276 5.51 4.16 12.93
CA ASP A 276 4.57 3.47 13.80
C ASP A 276 3.49 4.44 14.30
N PRO A 277 2.24 4.34 13.80
CA PRO A 277 1.15 5.24 14.16
C PRO A 277 0.66 5.07 15.60
N ASP A 278 1.00 3.97 16.27
CA ASP A 278 0.55 3.71 17.64
C ASP A 278 1.46 4.39 18.67
N THR A 279 2.75 4.55 18.33
CA THR A 279 3.77 5.12 19.22
C THR A 279 4.27 6.50 18.77
N ASN A 280 3.93 6.91 17.54
CA ASN A 280 4.51 8.07 16.85
C ASN A 280 6.04 8.01 16.72
N VAL A 281 6.61 6.81 16.71
CA VAL A 281 8.04 6.60 16.47
C VAL A 281 8.27 6.34 14.98
N VAL A 282 9.22 7.07 14.39
CA VAL A 282 9.70 6.83 13.04
C VAL A 282 11.12 6.27 13.09
N TYR A 283 11.34 5.17 12.40
CA TYR A 283 12.63 4.53 12.22
C TYR A 283 13.12 4.83 10.80
N VAL A 284 14.38 5.21 10.66
CA VAL A 284 14.99 5.51 9.36
C VAL A 284 16.26 4.69 9.18
N CYS A 285 16.37 4.03 8.04
CA CYS A 285 17.56 3.29 7.63
C CYS A 285 17.66 3.22 6.11
N GLY A 286 18.87 3.29 5.56
CA GLY A 286 19.10 3.19 4.12
C GLY A 286 19.86 1.93 3.75
N LYS A 287 19.73 1.49 2.49
CA LYS A 287 20.60 0.43 1.96
C LYS A 287 22.06 0.88 2.01
N GLY A 288 22.92 0.01 2.52
CA GLY A 288 24.33 0.30 2.80
C GLY A 288 24.62 0.81 4.22
N ASP A 289 23.61 1.24 4.98
CA ASP A 289 23.81 1.64 6.37
C ASP A 289 24.01 0.43 7.28
N SER A 290 24.78 0.62 8.35
CA SER A 290 24.91 -0.36 9.43
C SER A 290 24.08 0.01 10.67
N SER A 291 23.28 1.07 10.58
CA SER A 291 22.52 1.63 11.70
C SER A 291 21.04 1.87 11.37
N ILE A 292 20.19 1.79 12.39
CA ILE A 292 18.78 2.22 12.35
C ILE A 292 18.65 3.37 13.35
N ARG A 293 18.30 4.57 12.86
CA ARG A 293 18.03 5.72 13.73
C ARG A 293 16.54 5.83 13.96
N TYR A 294 16.14 6.28 15.14
CA TYR A 294 14.72 6.46 15.43
C TYR A 294 14.42 7.72 16.21
N PHE A 295 13.27 8.28 15.89
CA PHE A 295 12.82 9.59 16.32
C PHE A 295 11.37 9.48 16.78
N GLU A 296 11.00 10.27 17.77
CA GLU A 296 9.61 10.41 18.20
C GLU A 296 9.06 11.71 17.61
N ILE A 297 7.88 11.61 16.99
CA ILE A 297 7.17 12.75 16.45
C ILE A 297 6.16 13.25 17.47
N THR A 298 6.18 14.53 17.77
CA THR A 298 5.28 15.18 18.72
C THR A 298 4.87 16.57 18.23
N ASP A 299 3.83 17.14 18.81
CA ASP A 299 3.43 18.52 18.54
C ASP A 299 4.29 19.57 19.28
N GLU A 300 5.25 19.14 20.11
CA GLU A 300 6.21 20.03 20.77
C GLU A 300 7.45 20.25 19.89
N SER A 301 7.81 21.51 19.62
CA SER A 301 9.05 21.88 18.91
C SER A 301 10.29 21.24 19.58
N PRO A 302 11.25 20.68 18.82
CA PRO A 302 11.43 20.74 17.37
C PRO A 302 10.62 19.72 16.55
N PHE A 303 9.56 19.14 17.11
CA PHE A 303 8.62 18.18 16.52
C PHE A 303 9.22 16.79 16.24
N ILE A 304 10.40 16.73 15.64
CA ILE A 304 11.18 15.50 15.40
C ILE A 304 12.22 15.37 16.52
N HIS A 305 12.00 14.45 17.45
CA HIS A 305 12.88 14.25 18.60
C HIS A 305 13.72 12.99 18.44
N PHE A 306 15.02 13.15 18.29
CA PHE A 306 15.94 12.00 18.25
C PHE A 306 15.88 11.21 19.56
N LEU A 307 15.63 9.91 19.46
CA LEU A 307 15.63 8.99 20.60
C LEU A 307 17.00 8.36 20.78
N ASN A 308 17.39 7.50 19.85
CA ASN A 308 18.63 6.73 19.88
C ASN A 308 18.90 6.08 18.51
N THR A 309 20.06 5.41 18.40
CA THR A 309 20.50 4.70 17.21
C THR A 309 20.85 3.27 17.58
N PHE A 310 20.30 2.31 16.84
CA PHE A 310 20.82 0.95 16.81
C PHE A 310 21.99 0.88 15.82
N THR A 311 23.12 0.32 16.23
CA THR A 311 24.31 0.21 15.39
C THR A 311 24.78 -1.24 15.33
N SER A 312 25.18 -1.68 14.15
CA SER A 312 25.76 -3.00 13.89
C SER A 312 27.01 -2.87 13.02
N LYS A 313 27.72 -3.98 12.79
CA LYS A 313 28.96 -3.99 12.00
C LYS A 313 28.71 -4.14 10.50
N GLU A 314 27.65 -4.85 10.13
CA GLU A 314 27.38 -5.23 8.74
C GLU A 314 26.36 -4.27 8.10
N PRO A 315 26.58 -3.85 6.84
CA PRO A 315 25.64 -2.99 6.12
C PRO A 315 24.38 -3.76 5.72
N GLN A 316 23.23 -3.10 5.77
CA GLN A 316 21.96 -3.68 5.32
C GLN A 316 21.83 -3.63 3.79
N ARG A 317 21.32 -4.71 3.18
CA ARG A 317 20.90 -4.76 1.76
C ARG A 317 19.40 -4.49 1.58
N GLY A 318 18.64 -4.59 2.65
CA GLY A 318 17.19 -4.43 2.68
C GLY A 318 16.70 -4.52 4.12
N MET A 319 15.42 -4.20 4.34
CA MET A 319 14.85 -4.12 5.66
C MET A 319 13.36 -4.40 5.62
N GLY A 320 12.91 -5.44 6.31
CA GLY A 320 11.48 -5.68 6.56
C GLY A 320 11.07 -5.10 7.92
N SER A 321 9.78 -4.78 8.09
CA SER A 321 9.22 -4.35 9.36
C SER A 321 8.00 -5.21 9.69
N MET A 322 7.96 -5.75 10.91
CA MET A 322 6.86 -6.58 11.40
C MET A 322 5.63 -5.71 11.73
N PRO A 323 4.44 -6.06 11.20
CA PRO A 323 3.19 -5.45 11.63
C PRO A 323 2.93 -5.68 13.13
N LYS A 324 2.18 -4.78 13.75
CA LYS A 324 1.87 -4.81 15.19
C LYS A 324 1.33 -6.16 15.70
N ARG A 325 0.54 -6.84 14.88
CA ARG A 325 -0.03 -8.17 15.17
C ARG A 325 1.01 -9.27 15.41
N GLY A 326 2.24 -9.12 14.91
CA GLY A 326 3.31 -10.11 15.03
C GLY A 326 4.37 -9.81 16.10
N LEU A 327 4.15 -8.78 16.93
CA LEU A 327 5.08 -8.39 17.99
C LEU A 327 4.84 -9.18 19.30
N GLU A 328 5.91 -9.39 20.06
CA GLU A 328 5.86 -10.00 21.39
C GLU A 328 5.57 -8.95 22.47
N VAL A 329 4.28 -8.66 22.63
CA VAL A 329 3.75 -7.67 23.59
C VAL A 329 4.16 -7.98 25.04
N SER A 330 4.25 -9.26 25.41
CA SER A 330 4.67 -9.69 26.75
C SER A 330 6.11 -9.27 27.10
N LYS A 331 6.95 -8.99 26.10
CA LYS A 331 8.34 -8.54 26.29
C LYS A 331 8.53 -7.05 26.04
N CYS A 332 7.44 -6.29 25.92
CA CYS A 332 7.48 -4.86 25.61
C CYS A 332 8.19 -4.55 24.27
N GLU A 333 8.09 -5.46 23.30
CA GLU A 333 8.54 -5.23 21.92
C GLU A 333 7.59 -4.28 21.20
N ILE A 334 8.10 -3.16 20.69
CA ILE A 334 7.29 -2.15 19.98
C ILE A 334 7.47 -2.17 18.46
N ALA A 335 8.58 -2.73 17.98
CA ALA A 335 8.86 -2.96 16.57
C ALA A 335 9.85 -4.13 16.40
N ARG A 336 9.75 -4.86 15.28
CA ARG A 336 10.73 -5.87 14.88
C ARG A 336 11.16 -5.63 13.44
N PHE A 337 12.45 -5.45 13.25
CA PHE A 337 13.05 -5.28 11.93
C PHE A 337 13.65 -6.58 11.43
N TYR A 338 13.52 -6.86 10.13
CA TYR A 338 14.11 -8.03 9.47
C TYR A 338 15.21 -7.53 8.55
N LYS A 339 16.41 -7.37 9.11
CA LYS A 339 17.55 -6.81 8.42
C LYS A 339 18.13 -7.82 7.43
N LEU A 340 18.12 -7.46 6.16
CA LEU A 340 18.77 -8.26 5.13
C LEU A 340 20.25 -7.90 5.05
N HIS A 341 21.08 -8.94 5.06
CA HIS A 341 22.49 -8.88 4.74
C HIS A 341 22.70 -9.53 3.35
N GLU A 342 23.94 -9.85 2.97
CA GLU A 342 24.18 -10.53 1.69
C GLU A 342 23.64 -11.98 1.65
N ARG A 343 23.82 -12.72 2.75
CA ARG A 343 23.47 -14.14 2.84
C ARG A 343 22.62 -14.52 4.06
N LYS A 344 22.07 -13.54 4.77
CA LYS A 344 21.23 -13.79 5.95
C LYS A 344 20.13 -12.74 6.09
N CYS A 345 19.05 -13.12 6.74
CA CYS A 345 18.06 -12.21 7.31
C CYS A 345 18.17 -12.29 8.84
N GLU A 346 18.38 -11.15 9.49
CA GLU A 346 18.62 -11.02 10.93
C GLU A 346 17.51 -10.19 11.57
N PRO A 347 16.63 -10.80 12.37
CA PRO A 347 15.66 -10.07 13.16
C PRO A 347 16.32 -9.16 14.23
N ILE A 348 15.84 -7.94 14.35
CA ILE A 348 16.25 -6.95 15.36
C ILE A 348 15.00 -6.50 16.11
N VAL A 349 14.97 -6.78 17.40
CA VAL A 349 13.84 -6.50 18.30
C VAL A 349 14.05 -5.12 18.92
N MET A 350 13.07 -4.23 18.79
CA MET A 350 13.06 -2.91 19.42
C MET A 350 12.20 -2.95 20.68
N THR A 351 12.83 -2.78 21.84
CA THR A 351 12.17 -3.00 23.14
C THR A 351 12.11 -1.72 23.97
N VAL A 352 10.97 -1.48 24.61
CA VAL A 352 10.85 -0.50 25.70
C VAL A 352 11.17 -1.22 27.02
N PRO A 353 12.23 -0.85 27.75
CA PRO A 353 12.60 -1.55 28.97
C PRO A 353 11.60 -1.24 30.11
N ARG A 354 10.59 -2.10 30.28
CA ARG A 354 9.69 -2.10 31.43
C ARG A 354 9.95 -3.33 32.29
N LYS A 355 9.78 -3.18 33.62
CA LYS A 355 9.88 -4.27 34.60
C LYS A 355 8.48 -4.62 35.09
N SER A 356 7.65 -5.14 34.20
CA SER A 356 6.26 -5.50 34.50
C SER A 356 5.83 -6.67 33.65
N ASP A 357 5.20 -7.65 34.28
CA ASP A 357 4.56 -8.79 33.61
C ASP A 357 3.13 -8.46 33.16
N LEU A 358 2.60 -7.31 33.59
CA LEU A 358 1.29 -6.82 33.16
C LEU A 358 1.36 -6.24 31.75
N PHE A 359 0.27 -6.40 31.00
CA PHE A 359 0.08 -5.74 29.71
C PHE A 359 0.24 -4.22 29.82
N GLN A 360 1.03 -3.62 28.92
CA GLN A 360 1.33 -2.19 28.93
C GLN A 360 0.41 -1.43 27.97
N ASP A 361 -0.77 -1.04 28.46
CA ASP A 361 -1.78 -0.32 27.65
C ASP A 361 -1.26 0.98 27.03
N ASP A 362 -0.33 1.65 27.70
CA ASP A 362 0.26 2.89 27.20
C ASP A 362 1.18 2.67 26.00
N LEU A 363 1.71 1.46 25.80
CA LEU A 363 2.56 1.10 24.67
C LEU A 363 1.78 0.48 23.51
N TYR A 364 0.63 -0.12 23.81
CA TYR A 364 -0.18 -0.90 22.87
C TYR A 364 -1.63 -0.40 22.85
N PRO A 365 -1.89 0.80 22.29
CA PRO A 365 -3.25 1.21 21.99
C PRO A 365 -3.87 0.24 20.96
N ASN A 366 -5.18 0.34 20.76
CA ASN A 366 -5.86 -0.45 19.73
C ASN A 366 -5.27 -0.11 18.35
N THR A 367 -4.87 -1.14 17.62
CA THR A 367 -4.12 -1.03 16.36
C THR A 367 -4.94 -1.55 15.19
N ALA A 368 -4.54 -1.26 13.96
CA ALA A 368 -5.24 -1.74 12.76
C ALA A 368 -5.25 -3.28 12.70
N GLY A 369 -6.45 -3.86 12.64
CA GLY A 369 -6.69 -5.29 12.53
C GLY A 369 -6.61 -5.81 11.10
N PRO A 370 -6.76 -7.13 10.91
CA PRO A 370 -6.76 -7.75 9.59
C PRO A 370 -8.12 -7.69 8.89
N GLU A 371 -9.17 -7.14 9.51
CA GLU A 371 -10.47 -7.00 8.85
C GLU A 371 -10.54 -5.68 8.09
N ALA A 372 -10.79 -5.75 6.79
CA ALA A 372 -11.05 -4.59 5.95
C ALA A 372 -12.33 -3.86 6.41
N ALA A 373 -12.27 -2.53 6.50
CA ALA A 373 -13.39 -1.68 6.90
C ALA A 373 -14.42 -1.49 5.77
N LEU A 374 -13.97 -1.58 4.52
CA LEU A 374 -14.79 -1.38 3.33
C LEU A 374 -14.57 -2.50 2.32
N GLU A 375 -15.59 -2.80 1.53
CA GLU A 375 -15.38 -3.50 0.27
C GLU A 375 -14.83 -2.53 -0.81
N ALA A 376 -14.23 -3.07 -1.88
CA ALA A 376 -13.67 -2.26 -2.97
C ALA A 376 -14.74 -1.34 -3.60
N GLU A 377 -15.95 -1.87 -3.81
CA GLU A 377 -17.06 -1.13 -4.42
C GLU A 377 -17.54 0.03 -3.53
N GLU A 378 -17.53 -0.13 -2.22
CA GLU A 378 -17.90 0.91 -1.27
C GLU A 378 -16.88 2.06 -1.29
N TRP A 379 -15.59 1.72 -1.31
CA TRP A 379 -14.53 2.73 -1.42
C TRP A 379 -14.57 3.47 -2.77
N VAL A 380 -14.79 2.74 -3.86
CA VAL A 380 -14.98 3.31 -5.22
C VAL A 380 -16.20 4.24 -5.27
N SER A 381 -17.27 3.94 -4.52
CA SER A 381 -18.44 4.82 -4.41
C SER A 381 -18.19 6.12 -3.64
N GLY A 382 -16.97 6.32 -3.10
CA GLY A 382 -16.55 7.52 -2.39
C GLY A 382 -16.67 7.43 -0.87
N ARG A 383 -16.89 6.23 -0.30
CA ARG A 383 -16.89 6.05 1.16
C ARG A 383 -15.46 6.00 1.70
N ASP A 384 -15.28 6.64 2.85
CA ASP A 384 -14.06 6.59 3.64
C ASP A 384 -14.37 5.96 5.00
N ALA A 385 -13.47 5.12 5.49
CA ALA A 385 -13.56 4.51 6.81
C ALA A 385 -12.17 4.28 7.38
N ASP A 386 -12.01 4.53 8.67
CA ASP A 386 -10.78 4.20 9.40
C ASP A 386 -10.61 2.68 9.52
N PRO A 387 -9.36 2.18 9.71
CA PRO A 387 -9.11 0.76 9.93
C PRO A 387 -9.88 0.22 11.13
N ILE A 388 -10.42 -1.00 11.01
CA ILE A 388 -11.05 -1.69 12.14
C ILE A 388 -9.97 -2.00 13.17
N LEU A 389 -10.10 -1.41 14.36
CA LEU A 389 -9.09 -1.53 15.40
C LEU A 389 -9.29 -2.79 16.24
N ILE A 390 -8.19 -3.44 16.62
CA ILE A 390 -8.16 -4.60 17.53
C ILE A 390 -7.24 -4.32 18.71
N SER A 391 -7.51 -4.97 19.84
CA SER A 391 -6.61 -4.92 21.00
C SER A 391 -5.56 -6.02 20.91
N LEU A 392 -4.31 -5.68 21.22
CA LEU A 392 -3.21 -6.66 21.29
C LEU A 392 -3.12 -7.38 22.64
N ARG A 393 -4.09 -7.15 23.55
CA ARG A 393 -4.20 -7.91 24.82
C ARG A 393 -4.51 -9.37 24.59
N GLU A 394 -5.34 -9.63 23.60
CA GLU A 394 -5.70 -10.98 23.20
C GLU A 394 -4.55 -11.58 22.38
N ALA A 395 -4.35 -12.89 22.50
CA ALA A 395 -3.36 -13.59 21.67
C ALA A 395 -3.67 -13.34 20.19
N TYR A 396 -2.62 -13.40 19.34
CA TYR A 396 -2.76 -13.21 17.89
C TYR A 396 -3.98 -13.98 17.36
N VAL A 397 -4.94 -13.22 16.81
CA VAL A 397 -6.12 -13.77 16.14
C VAL A 397 -5.80 -13.82 14.65
N PRO A 398 -5.65 -15.02 14.05
CA PRO A 398 -5.46 -15.15 12.62
C PRO A 398 -6.62 -14.48 11.87
N SER A 399 -6.32 -13.88 10.72
CA SER A 399 -7.38 -13.48 9.79
C SER A 399 -8.27 -14.69 9.46
N LYS A 400 -9.60 -14.48 9.35
CA LYS A 400 -10.51 -15.56 8.94
C LYS A 400 -10.02 -16.11 7.60
N GLN A 401 -9.61 -17.37 7.57
CA GLN A 401 -9.06 -18.01 6.37
C GLN A 401 -10.07 -17.91 5.24
N ARG A 402 -9.70 -17.14 4.22
CA ARG A 402 -10.49 -16.90 3.02
C ARG A 402 -9.54 -16.96 1.84
N ASP A 403 -9.68 -18.01 1.03
CA ASP A 403 -8.99 -18.06 -0.25
C ASP A 403 -9.36 -16.82 -1.05
N LEU A 404 -8.36 -16.18 -1.66
CA LEU A 404 -8.60 -15.08 -2.58
C LEU A 404 -9.35 -15.62 -3.81
N LYS A 405 -10.67 -15.39 -3.84
CA LYS A 405 -11.51 -15.76 -4.98
C LYS A 405 -11.51 -14.64 -6.00
N VAL A 406 -11.08 -14.97 -7.22
CA VAL A 406 -11.07 -14.04 -8.35
C VAL A 406 -12.26 -14.32 -9.23
N SER A 407 -13.16 -13.34 -9.36
CA SER A 407 -14.30 -13.40 -10.29
C SER A 407 -14.09 -12.41 -11.42
N ARG A 408 -13.54 -12.87 -12.55
CA ARG A 408 -13.45 -12.05 -13.76
C ARG A 408 -14.85 -11.84 -14.34
N ARG A 409 -15.29 -10.59 -14.51
CA ARG A 409 -16.52 -10.31 -15.25
C ARG A 409 -16.26 -10.60 -16.74
N ASN A 410 -16.97 -11.58 -17.30
CA ASN A 410 -16.93 -11.86 -18.73
C ASN A 410 -17.68 -10.76 -19.49
N VAL A 411 -16.95 -9.82 -20.09
CA VAL A 411 -17.46 -8.72 -20.94
C VAL A 411 -18.20 -9.22 -22.21
N LEU A 412 -18.28 -10.53 -22.43
CA LEU A 412 -19.00 -11.16 -23.55
C LEU A 412 -20.36 -11.78 -23.17
N SER A 413 -20.86 -11.62 -21.94
CA SER A 413 -22.11 -12.30 -21.49
C SER A 413 -23.34 -11.41 -21.29
N ASP A 414 -23.23 -10.08 -21.41
CA ASP A 414 -24.40 -9.18 -21.45
C ASP A 414 -24.93 -9.00 -22.89
N SER A 415 -25.41 -10.10 -23.46
CA SER A 415 -26.39 -10.06 -24.56
C SER A 415 -27.13 -11.39 -24.69
N ARG A 416 -27.90 -11.77 -23.67
CA ARG A 416 -29.02 -12.70 -23.86
C ARG A 416 -30.21 -12.27 -23.01
N PRO A 417 -31.31 -11.80 -23.61
CA PRO A 417 -32.54 -11.68 -22.86
C PRO A 417 -33.01 -13.07 -22.45
N THR A 418 -33.27 -13.18 -21.16
CA THR A 418 -33.94 -14.30 -20.49
C THR A 418 -35.25 -14.62 -21.21
N SER A 419 -35.37 -15.85 -21.73
CA SER A 419 -36.66 -16.41 -22.12
C SER A 419 -37.07 -17.48 -21.12
N ALA A 420 -38.25 -17.24 -20.55
CA ALA A 420 -38.88 -18.06 -19.52
C ALA A 420 -39.12 -19.49 -20.01
N ALA A 421 -38.80 -20.45 -19.15
CA ALA A 421 -39.15 -21.85 -19.35
C ALA A 421 -40.66 -22.09 -19.14
N ARG A 422 -41.29 -22.77 -20.10
CA ARG A 422 -42.45 -23.64 -19.87
C ARG A 422 -42.23 -24.97 -20.60
N PRO A 423 -42.71 -26.10 -20.05
CA PRO A 423 -42.32 -27.44 -20.49
C PRO A 423 -43.20 -27.97 -21.62
N GLY A 424 -42.62 -28.72 -22.56
CA GLY A 424 -43.36 -29.36 -23.65
C GLY A 424 -42.51 -30.34 -24.47
N THR A 425 -42.62 -31.62 -24.12
CA THR A 425 -42.55 -32.85 -24.94
C THR A 425 -41.86 -32.89 -26.32
N SER A 426 -40.92 -33.85 -26.40
CA SER A 426 -40.40 -34.65 -27.52
C SER A 426 -41.12 -34.67 -28.88
N THR A 427 -40.34 -34.57 -29.98
CA THR A 427 -40.14 -35.64 -31.00
C THR A 427 -39.13 -35.21 -32.08
N ALA A 428 -38.50 -36.21 -32.72
CA ALA A 428 -37.38 -36.11 -33.65
C ALA A 428 -37.78 -35.90 -35.13
N ALA A 429 -36.88 -35.33 -35.95
CA ALA A 429 -36.35 -35.91 -37.21
C ALA A 429 -35.77 -34.86 -38.21
N SER A 430 -34.52 -35.13 -38.63
CA SER A 430 -33.91 -35.05 -39.97
C SER A 430 -33.98 -33.81 -40.90
N ALA A 431 -32.77 -33.38 -41.30
CA ALA A 431 -32.22 -33.26 -42.66
C ALA A 431 -32.21 -31.91 -43.45
N THR A 432 -30.96 -31.51 -43.74
CA THR A 432 -30.36 -30.96 -44.99
C THR A 432 -30.70 -29.57 -45.53
N ALA A 433 -29.68 -28.70 -45.41
CA ALA A 433 -29.07 -27.74 -46.36
C ALA A 433 -29.82 -27.27 -47.62
N ASP A 434 -29.83 -25.94 -47.83
CA ASP A 434 -29.28 -25.34 -49.05
C ASP A 434 -28.95 -23.84 -48.88
N THR A 435 -27.94 -23.40 -49.62
CA THR A 435 -27.27 -22.09 -49.62
C THR A 435 -27.82 -21.11 -50.66
N ALA A 436 -27.68 -19.80 -50.36
CA ALA A 436 -27.30 -18.67 -51.24
C ALA A 436 -28.23 -17.42 -51.18
N PRO A 437 -27.69 -16.21 -51.39
CA PRO A 437 -28.04 -15.02 -50.61
C PRO A 437 -28.94 -14.02 -51.35
N SER A 438 -29.65 -13.16 -50.62
CA SER A 438 -30.17 -11.92 -51.19
C SER A 438 -30.16 -10.78 -50.17
N SER A 439 -29.97 -9.60 -50.74
CA SER A 439 -29.58 -8.32 -50.18
C SER A 439 -30.67 -7.56 -49.40
N SER A 440 -30.18 -6.62 -48.58
CA SER A 440 -30.76 -5.32 -48.23
C SER A 440 -31.56 -5.17 -46.92
N LEU A 441 -31.29 -4.03 -46.25
CA LEU A 441 -32.04 -3.36 -45.18
C LEU A 441 -31.64 -3.66 -43.73
N VAL A 442 -30.51 -3.10 -43.27
CA VAL A 442 -30.25 -2.86 -41.85
C VAL A 442 -29.93 -1.38 -41.66
N GLY A 443 -30.98 -0.55 -41.57
CA GLY A 443 -30.86 0.89 -41.29
C GLY A 443 -31.95 1.43 -40.37
N ALA A 444 -32.88 0.59 -39.90
CA ALA A 444 -34.03 1.04 -39.11
C ALA A 444 -33.87 0.85 -37.58
N GLY A 445 -32.93 -0.02 -37.15
CA GLY A 445 -32.80 -0.39 -35.73
C GLY A 445 -32.03 0.61 -34.86
N GLU A 446 -31.05 1.32 -35.42
CA GLU A 446 -30.26 2.32 -34.68
C GLU A 446 -30.96 3.67 -34.56
N ALA A 447 -31.75 4.05 -35.57
CA ALA A 447 -32.53 5.29 -35.54
C ALA A 447 -33.57 5.29 -34.42
N GLY A 448 -34.26 4.16 -34.19
CA GLY A 448 -35.25 4.03 -33.12
C GLY A 448 -34.64 4.14 -31.71
N LYS A 449 -33.46 3.53 -31.50
CA LYS A 449 -32.74 3.64 -30.22
C LYS A 449 -32.20 5.04 -29.96
N LEU A 450 -31.71 5.72 -30.99
CA LEU A 450 -31.24 7.10 -30.87
C LEU A 450 -32.41 8.04 -30.51
N GLU A 451 -33.58 7.84 -31.13
CA GLU A 451 -34.76 8.66 -30.87
C GLU A 451 -35.33 8.46 -29.46
N GLU A 452 -35.28 7.23 -28.93
CA GLU A 452 -35.66 6.91 -27.55
C GLU A 452 -34.72 7.59 -26.53
N VAL A 453 -33.40 7.54 -26.77
CA VAL A 453 -32.40 8.22 -25.92
C VAL A 453 -32.57 9.74 -25.96
N VAL A 454 -32.88 10.31 -27.13
CA VAL A 454 -33.13 11.76 -27.28
C VAL A 454 -34.41 12.19 -26.56
N GLN A 455 -35.47 11.37 -26.59
CA GLN A 455 -36.69 11.64 -25.82
C GLN A 455 -36.44 11.58 -24.31
N GLU A 456 -35.67 10.61 -23.83
CA GLU A 456 -35.36 10.50 -22.42
C GLU A 456 -34.46 11.64 -21.92
N LEU A 457 -33.48 12.06 -22.73
CA LEU A 457 -32.69 13.27 -22.45
C LEU A 457 -33.55 14.53 -22.35
N ARG A 458 -34.59 14.67 -23.19
CA ARG A 458 -35.53 15.80 -23.11
C ARG A 458 -36.38 15.74 -21.85
N ARG A 459 -36.85 14.56 -21.44
CA ARG A 459 -37.59 14.37 -20.17
C ARG A 459 -36.72 14.71 -18.97
N LEU A 460 -35.49 14.21 -18.91
CA LEU A 460 -34.57 14.50 -17.81
C LEU A 460 -34.23 15.99 -17.73
N ARG A 461 -34.02 16.67 -18.86
CA ARG A 461 -33.83 18.13 -18.88
C ARG A 461 -35.03 18.90 -18.35
N ALA A 462 -36.25 18.47 -18.67
CA ALA A 462 -37.47 19.09 -18.14
C ALA A 462 -37.59 18.87 -16.63
N LEU A 463 -37.29 17.67 -16.13
CA LEU A 463 -37.30 17.34 -14.71
C LEU A 463 -36.28 18.18 -13.93
N VAL A 464 -35.04 18.31 -14.44
CA VAL A 464 -34.00 19.12 -13.81
C VAL A 464 -34.43 20.60 -13.73
N LYS A 465 -35.06 21.12 -14.79
CA LYS A 465 -35.58 22.49 -14.78
C LYS A 465 -36.67 22.68 -13.72
N GLU A 466 -37.62 21.74 -13.62
CA GLU A 466 -38.69 21.78 -12.62
C GLU A 466 -38.15 21.70 -11.18
N GLN A 467 -37.17 20.82 -10.94
CA GLN A 467 -36.52 20.73 -9.64
C GLN A 467 -35.73 22.00 -9.31
N GLY A 468 -35.06 22.62 -10.29
CA GLY A 468 -34.39 23.91 -10.11
C GLY A 468 -35.36 25.03 -9.71
N GLU A 469 -36.51 25.13 -10.39
CA GLU A 469 -37.57 26.09 -10.04
C GLU A 469 -38.20 25.81 -8.66
N ARG A 470 -38.25 24.54 -8.24
CA ARG A 470 -38.71 24.16 -6.90
C ARG A 470 -37.69 24.53 -5.82
N ILE A 471 -36.41 24.29 -6.07
CA ILE A 471 -35.32 24.67 -5.16
C ILE A 471 -35.30 26.19 -4.99
N GLY A 472 -35.37 26.96 -6.08
CA GLY A 472 -35.41 28.43 -5.99
C GLY A 472 -36.61 28.96 -5.18
N ARG A 473 -37.79 28.34 -5.29
CA ARG A 473 -38.95 28.69 -4.45
C ARG A 473 -38.74 28.36 -2.97
N LEU A 474 -38.07 27.24 -2.67
CA LEU A 474 -37.76 26.85 -1.30
C LEU A 474 -36.68 27.76 -0.69
N GLU A 475 -35.68 28.17 -1.47
CA GLU A 475 -34.68 29.16 -1.06
C GLU A 475 -35.30 30.53 -0.79
N GLU A 476 -36.26 30.96 -1.61
CA GLU A 476 -37.00 32.20 -1.38
C GLU A 476 -37.89 32.12 -0.13
N GLN A 477 -38.52 30.96 0.14
CA GLN A 477 -39.27 30.72 1.38
C GLN A 477 -38.35 30.70 2.60
N LEU A 478 -37.17 30.09 2.51
CA LEU A 478 -36.17 30.07 3.56
C LEU A 478 -35.68 31.49 3.87
N GLY A 479 -35.37 32.28 2.85
CA GLY A 479 -34.96 33.67 3.01
C GLY A 479 -36.04 34.57 3.62
N ARG A 480 -37.33 34.28 3.40
CA ARG A 480 -38.43 34.99 4.08
C ARG A 480 -38.55 34.61 5.56
N LEU A 481 -38.36 33.32 5.88
CA LEU A 481 -38.33 32.83 7.26
C LEU A 481 -37.14 33.38 8.05
N GLU A 482 -35.97 33.51 7.42
CA GLU A 482 -34.77 34.07 8.06
C GLU A 482 -34.86 35.58 8.33
N ASN A 483 -35.62 36.32 7.51
CA ASN A 483 -35.80 37.76 7.65
C ASN A 483 -36.99 38.18 8.53
N GLY A 484 -37.75 37.22 9.08
CA GLY A 484 -38.79 37.48 10.09
C GLY A 484 -40.11 38.04 9.57
N ASP A 485 -40.33 38.09 8.26
CA ASP A 485 -41.61 38.45 7.64
C ASP A 485 -42.39 37.17 7.33
N ALA A 486 -43.19 36.71 8.30
CA ALA A 486 -44.11 35.58 8.15
C ALA A 486 -45.40 35.98 7.41
#